data_AF-A0A6P1DTQ5-F1
#
_entry.id   AF-A0A6P1DTQ5-F1
#
_cell.length_a   1.000
_cell.length_b   1.000
_cell.length_c   1.000
_cell.angle_alpha   90.00
_cell.angle_beta   90.00
_cell.angle_gamma   90.00
#
_symmetry.space_group_name_H-M   'P 1'
#
loop_
_entity.id
_entity.type
_entity.pdbx_description
1 polymer ?
#
loop_
_entity_poly.entity_id
_entity_poly.type
_entity_poly.pdbx_seq_one_letter_code
_entity_poly.pdbx_strand_id
1 'polypeptide(L)'
;MNPPGKRTWLVAFGTTMITTGCSGRDEALFSLGGFLFTIFLLVLSMTYLVKHLHANESIRELISKLKTPALLLSLVLFVLSAAALSAGSLMLLSEDFGPEKLTFFLGVMLFLLAYYIRRWALSPMEEKGHFARLASISIGFSLAMLYIILGAKAIRLE
;
A
#
# COMPACT_ATOMS: atom_id res chain seq x y z
N MET A 1 30.67 -38.68 21.09
CA MET A 1 30.02 -38.76 19.76
C MET A 1 28.93 -37.69 19.71
N ASN A 2 29.14 -36.58 19.00
CA ASN A 2 28.17 -35.50 18.88
C ASN A 2 27.23 -35.77 17.69
N PRO A 3 25.90 -35.63 17.83
CA PRO A 3 24.97 -35.88 16.73
C PRO A 3 25.08 -34.78 15.65
N PRO A 4 25.23 -35.16 14.36
CA PRO A 4 25.24 -34.21 13.25
C PRO A 4 23.79 -33.90 12.85
N GLY A 5 23.13 -32.96 13.52
CA GLY A 5 21.67 -32.85 13.36
C GLY A 5 21.04 -31.47 13.31
N LYS A 6 21.78 -30.37 13.55
CA LYS A 6 21.16 -29.03 13.58
C LYS A 6 21.53 -28.13 12.38
N ARG A 7 22.73 -28.26 11.82
CA ARG A 7 23.12 -27.46 10.63
C ARG A 7 22.52 -27.97 9.33
N THR A 8 22.35 -29.29 9.20
CA THR A 8 21.81 -29.92 8.00
C THR A 8 20.34 -29.58 7.75
N TRP A 9 19.55 -29.40 8.81
CA TRP A 9 18.15 -28.98 8.69
C TRP A 9 17.98 -27.53 8.25
N LEU A 10 18.81 -26.61 8.75
CA LEU A 10 18.77 -25.20 8.33
C LEU A 10 19.23 -25.01 6.89
N VAL A 11 20.24 -25.76 6.45
CA VAL A 11 20.69 -25.74 5.06
C VAL A 11 19.65 -26.39 4.16
N ALA A 12 19.02 -27.51 4.57
CA ALA A 12 17.95 -28.15 3.81
C ALA A 12 16.71 -27.25 3.63
N PHE A 13 16.28 -26.54 4.68
CA PHE A 13 15.20 -25.55 4.61
C PHE A 13 15.57 -24.33 3.73
N GLY A 14 16.83 -23.89 3.80
CA GLY A 14 17.34 -22.83 2.95
C GLY A 14 17.42 -23.24 1.47
N THR A 15 17.83 -24.48 1.18
CA THR A 15 17.92 -24.97 -0.21
C THR A 15 16.57 -25.31 -0.81
N THR A 16 15.60 -25.84 -0.05
CA THR A 16 14.25 -26.07 -0.60
C THR A 16 13.48 -24.78 -0.88
N MET A 17 13.79 -23.67 -0.19
CA MET A 17 13.27 -22.35 -0.57
C MET A 17 13.91 -21.79 -1.84
N ILE A 18 15.12 -22.23 -2.20
CA ILE A 18 15.85 -21.73 -3.38
C ILE A 18 15.55 -22.57 -4.63
N THR A 19 15.09 -23.83 -4.50
CA THR A 19 14.93 -24.74 -5.65
C THR A 19 13.49 -24.96 -6.13
N THR A 20 12.48 -24.26 -5.58
CA THR A 20 11.09 -24.35 -6.05
C THR A 20 10.64 -23.22 -6.98
N GLY A 21 11.53 -22.30 -7.36
CA GLY A 21 11.21 -21.17 -8.23
C GLY A 21 11.54 -21.42 -9.69
N CYS A 22 10.68 -22.15 -10.40
CA CYS A 22 10.64 -22.16 -11.87
C CYS A 22 9.20 -21.92 -12.36
N SER A 23 8.54 -20.91 -11.80
CA SER A 23 7.34 -20.35 -12.41
C SER A 23 7.36 -18.82 -12.27
N GLY A 24 6.97 -18.10 -13.33
CA GLY A 24 6.83 -16.64 -13.29
C GLY A 24 5.84 -16.15 -12.22
N ARG A 25 5.08 -17.07 -11.60
CA ARG A 25 4.19 -16.81 -10.46
C ARG A 25 4.96 -16.57 -9.15
N ASP A 26 6.10 -17.24 -8.95
CA ASP A 26 6.89 -17.12 -7.71
C ASP A 26 7.71 -15.81 -7.71
N GLU A 27 8.22 -15.40 -8.87
CA GLU A 27 8.86 -14.08 -9.04
C GLU A 27 7.88 -12.93 -8.82
N ALA A 28 6.64 -13.06 -9.33
CA ALA A 28 5.59 -12.07 -9.09
C ALA A 28 5.20 -11.97 -7.60
N LEU A 29 5.12 -13.11 -6.90
CA LEU A 29 4.87 -13.16 -5.45
C LEU A 29 6.03 -12.55 -4.66
N PHE A 30 7.28 -12.82 -5.05
CA PHE A 30 8.46 -12.27 -4.40
C PHE A 30 8.57 -10.75 -4.61
N SER A 31 8.29 -10.27 -5.82
CA SER A 31 8.24 -8.85 -6.15
C SER A 31 7.12 -8.13 -5.39
N LEU A 32 5.92 -8.72 -5.32
CA LEU A 32 4.81 -8.21 -4.51
C LEU A 32 5.20 -8.13 -3.02
N GLY A 33 5.81 -9.19 -2.49
CA GLY A 33 6.30 -9.25 -1.11
C GLY A 33 7.34 -8.17 -0.80
N GLY A 34 8.31 -7.97 -1.68
CA GLY A 34 9.32 -6.91 -1.56
C GLY A 34 8.73 -5.49 -1.64
N PHE A 35 7.72 -5.29 -2.49
CA PHE A 35 7.01 -4.02 -2.59
C PHE A 35 6.22 -3.71 -1.31
N LEU A 36 5.49 -4.69 -0.79
CA LEU A 36 4.78 -4.58 0.49
C LEU A 36 5.74 -4.34 1.66
N PHE A 37 6.91 -4.98 1.67
CA PHE A 37 7.94 -4.74 2.68
C PHE A 37 8.49 -3.31 2.62
N THR A 38 8.67 -2.76 1.42
CA THR A 38 9.11 -1.37 1.23
C THR A 38 8.07 -0.38 1.75
N ILE A 39 6.78 -0.61 1.42
CA ILE A 39 5.65 0.16 1.98
C ILE A 39 5.67 0.08 3.51
N PHE A 40 5.85 -1.11 4.06
CA PHE A 40 5.89 -1.33 5.51
C PHE A 40 6.99 -0.51 6.18
N LEU A 41 8.21 -0.51 5.63
CA LEU A 41 9.30 0.33 6.12
C LEU A 41 8.94 1.83 6.05
N LEU A 42 8.31 2.27 4.97
CA LEU A 42 7.89 3.66 4.78
C LEU A 42 6.83 4.09 5.82
N VAL A 43 5.86 3.22 6.12
CA VAL A 43 4.86 3.43 7.18
C VAL A 43 5.50 3.49 8.56
N LEU A 44 6.51 2.64 8.82
CA LEU A 44 7.31 2.64 10.06
C LEU A 44 8.08 3.95 10.23
N SER A 45 8.78 4.40 9.19
CA SER A 45 9.51 5.66 9.17
C SER A 45 8.58 6.85 9.42
N MET A 46 7.43 6.90 8.72
CA MET A 46 6.42 7.95 8.94
C MET A 46 5.87 7.94 10.36
N THR A 47 5.63 6.75 10.92
CA THR A 47 5.17 6.60 12.31
C THR A 47 6.18 7.18 13.31
N TYR A 48 7.48 6.96 13.08
CA TYR A 48 8.53 7.50 13.94
C TYR A 48 8.69 9.01 13.79
N LEU A 49 8.62 9.50 12.54
CA LEU A 49 8.71 10.92 12.20
C LEU A 49 7.59 11.73 12.86
N VAL A 50 6.35 11.23 12.75
CA VAL A 50 5.16 11.80 13.37
C VAL A 50 5.33 12.01 14.87
N LYS A 51 5.90 11.05 15.60
CA LYS A 51 6.09 11.16 17.05
C LYS A 51 7.01 12.34 17.44
N HIS A 52 7.96 12.69 16.57
CA HIS A 52 8.91 13.79 16.78
C HIS A 52 8.40 15.14 16.25
N LEU A 53 7.41 15.13 15.34
CA LEU A 53 6.82 16.34 14.76
C LEU A 53 6.04 17.20 15.77
N HIS A 54 5.56 16.61 16.88
CA HIS A 54 4.78 17.33 17.90
C HIS A 54 5.59 18.33 18.75
N ALA A 55 6.92 18.19 18.80
CA ALA A 55 7.76 18.95 19.72
C ALA A 55 8.27 20.29 19.16
N ASN A 56 8.03 20.59 17.88
CA ASN A 56 8.69 21.71 17.20
C ASN A 56 7.67 22.70 16.59
N GLU A 57 7.74 23.98 16.96
CA GLU A 57 6.80 25.02 16.55
C GLU A 57 6.85 25.31 15.04
N SER A 58 8.05 25.27 14.45
CA SER A 58 8.27 25.45 13.00
C SER A 58 7.49 24.44 12.14
N ILE A 59 7.36 23.21 12.64
CA ILE A 59 6.66 22.12 11.98
C ILE A 59 5.14 22.36 12.02
N ARG A 60 4.62 22.94 13.11
CA ARG A 60 3.21 23.25 13.25
C ARG A 60 2.75 24.26 12.20
N GLU A 61 3.60 25.24 11.90
CA GLU A 61 3.36 26.25 10.87
C GLU A 61 3.45 25.67 9.45
N LEU A 62 4.35 24.71 9.21
CA LEU A 62 4.41 23.98 7.94
C LEU A 62 3.12 23.16 7.72
N ILE A 63 2.65 22.46 8.76
CA ILE A 63 1.44 21.63 8.70
C ILE A 63 0.18 22.48 8.48
N SER A 64 0.12 23.71 9.03
CA SER A 64 -1.01 24.61 8.77
C SER A 64 -1.07 25.02 7.30
N LYS A 65 0.08 25.28 6.66
CA LYS A 65 0.18 25.57 5.21
C LYS A 65 -0.21 24.36 4.34
N LEU A 66 0.06 23.14 4.81
CA LEU A 66 -0.29 21.89 4.11
C LEU A 66 -1.78 21.53 4.19
N LYS A 67 -2.56 22.19 5.04
CA LYS A 67 -4.00 21.88 5.22
C LYS A 67 -4.81 22.11 3.93
N THR A 68 -4.67 23.28 3.32
CA THR A 68 -5.40 23.65 2.09
C THR A 68 -5.08 22.72 0.91
N PRO A 69 -3.80 22.46 0.56
CA PRO A 69 -3.49 21.53 -0.52
C PRO A 69 -3.91 20.10 -0.19
N ALA A 70 -3.85 19.66 1.07
CA ALA A 70 -4.34 18.33 1.47
C ALA A 70 -5.87 18.20 1.28
N LEU A 71 -6.65 19.24 1.57
CA LEU A 71 -8.09 19.22 1.31
C LEU A 71 -8.40 19.18 -0.18
N LEU A 72 -7.69 19.96 -0.99
CA LEU A 72 -7.84 19.94 -2.45
C LEU A 72 -7.51 18.54 -3.00
N LEU A 73 -6.39 17.96 -2.56
CA LEU A 73 -5.98 16.61 -2.93
C LEU A 73 -7.04 15.58 -2.53
N SER A 74 -7.62 15.69 -1.33
CA SER A 74 -8.69 14.79 -0.88
C SER A 74 -9.91 14.84 -1.80
N LEU A 75 -10.26 16.02 -2.30
CA LEU A 75 -11.39 16.20 -3.20
C LEU A 75 -11.12 15.57 -4.56
N VAL A 76 -9.92 15.77 -5.12
CA VAL A 76 -9.49 15.10 -6.36
C VAL A 76 -9.53 13.57 -6.20
N LEU A 77 -9.04 13.06 -5.07
CA LEU A 77 -9.06 11.62 -4.79
C LEU A 77 -10.48 11.06 -4.63
N PHE A 78 -11.43 11.82 -4.07
CA PHE A 78 -12.83 11.40 -4.04
C PHE A 78 -13.44 11.29 -5.44
N VAL A 79 -13.14 12.25 -6.34
CA VAL A 79 -13.60 12.20 -7.73
C VAL A 79 -13.00 10.98 -8.45
N LEU A 80 -11.70 10.74 -8.28
CA LEU A 80 -11.03 9.56 -8.86
C LEU A 80 -11.58 8.25 -8.28
N SER A 81 -11.85 8.20 -6.98
CA SER A 81 -12.46 7.06 -6.32
C SER A 81 -13.85 6.76 -6.89
N ALA A 82 -14.70 7.78 -7.05
CA ALA A 82 -16.02 7.62 -7.63
C ALA A 82 -15.93 7.07 -9.07
N ALA A 83 -15.04 7.62 -9.90
CA ALA A 83 -14.82 7.12 -11.25
C ALA A 83 -14.35 5.64 -11.25
N ALA A 84 -13.40 5.29 -10.39
CA ALA A 84 -12.89 3.93 -10.27
C ALA A 84 -13.95 2.94 -9.74
N LEU A 85 -14.79 3.36 -8.80
CA LEU A 85 -15.91 2.54 -8.28
C LEU A 85 -16.99 2.32 -9.35
N SER A 86 -17.34 3.35 -10.12
CA SER A 86 -18.29 3.24 -11.22
C SER A 86 -17.76 2.30 -12.31
N ALA A 87 -16.52 2.49 -12.76
CA ALA A 87 -15.89 1.62 -13.74
C ALA A 87 -15.72 0.19 -13.22
N GLY A 88 -15.25 0.03 -11.98
CA GLY A 88 -15.04 -1.27 -11.35
C GLY A 88 -16.35 -2.04 -11.13
N SER A 89 -17.45 -1.36 -10.82
CA SER A 89 -18.78 -2.00 -10.69
C SER A 89 -19.24 -2.62 -12.01
N LEU A 90 -18.98 -1.95 -13.14
CA LEU A 90 -19.29 -2.52 -14.47
C LEU A 90 -18.45 -3.77 -14.75
N MET A 91 -17.17 -3.76 -14.36
CA MET A 91 -16.28 -4.92 -14.53
C MET A 91 -16.60 -6.07 -13.59
N LEU A 92 -17.20 -5.82 -12.42
CA LEU A 92 -17.65 -6.87 -11.52
C LEU A 92 -18.84 -7.65 -12.09
N LEU A 93 -19.67 -7.00 -12.91
CA LEU A 93 -20.84 -7.60 -13.56
C LEU A 93 -20.47 -8.47 -14.77
N SER A 94 -19.25 -8.36 -15.32
CA SER A 94 -18.81 -9.22 -16.42
C SER A 94 -18.46 -10.63 -15.93
N GLU A 95 -18.78 -11.65 -16.71
CA GLU A 95 -18.49 -13.05 -16.38
C GLU A 95 -16.98 -13.34 -16.31
N ASP A 96 -16.16 -12.64 -17.11
CA ASP A 96 -14.73 -12.85 -17.17
C ASP A 96 -14.00 -12.46 -15.88
N PHE A 97 -13.18 -13.37 -15.35
CA PHE A 97 -12.29 -13.08 -14.22
C PHE A 97 -10.99 -12.44 -14.74
N GLY A 98 -10.94 -11.10 -14.68
CA GLY A 98 -9.78 -10.31 -15.05
C GLY A 98 -9.22 -9.47 -13.90
N PRO A 99 -7.94 -9.07 -13.95
CA PRO A 99 -7.34 -8.16 -12.97
C PRO A 99 -8.06 -6.80 -12.92
N GLU A 100 -8.82 -6.46 -13.97
CA GLU A 100 -9.61 -5.23 -14.05
C GLU A 100 -10.74 -5.17 -13.00
N LYS A 101 -11.19 -6.32 -12.46
CA LYS A 101 -12.12 -6.39 -11.32
C LYS A 101 -11.52 -5.78 -10.04
N LEU A 102 -10.19 -5.71 -9.93
CA LEU A 102 -9.51 -5.04 -8.82
C LEU A 102 -9.67 -3.52 -8.85
N THR A 103 -10.10 -2.94 -9.98
CA THR A 103 -10.38 -1.49 -10.11
C THR A 103 -11.44 -1.03 -9.12
N PHE A 104 -12.43 -1.87 -8.81
CA PHE A 104 -13.42 -1.58 -7.77
C PHE A 104 -12.76 -1.40 -6.39
N PHE A 105 -11.93 -2.38 -6.00
CA PHE A 105 -11.21 -2.33 -4.73
C PHE A 105 -10.21 -1.17 -4.66
N LEU A 106 -9.58 -0.83 -5.79
CA LEU A 106 -8.75 0.36 -5.91
C LEU A 106 -9.58 1.63 -5.63
N GLY A 107 -10.79 1.71 -6.18
CA GLY A 107 -11.74 2.78 -5.88
C GLY A 107 -12.06 2.91 -4.39
N VAL A 108 -12.27 1.79 -3.70
CA VAL A 108 -12.46 1.75 -2.23
C VAL A 108 -11.21 2.25 -1.50
N MET A 109 -10.01 1.83 -1.91
CA MET A 109 -8.76 2.27 -1.28
C MET A 109 -8.50 3.76 -1.49
N LEU A 110 -8.80 4.30 -2.68
CA LEU A 110 -8.74 5.73 -2.96
C LEU A 110 -9.75 6.52 -2.12
N PHE A 111 -10.95 5.97 -1.90
CA PHE A 111 -11.94 6.58 -1.01
C PHE A 111 -11.40 6.69 0.42
N LEU A 112 -10.86 5.60 0.96
CA LEU A 112 -10.28 5.56 2.30
C LEU A 112 -9.09 6.51 2.42
N LEU A 113 -8.22 6.55 1.41
CA LEU A 113 -7.10 7.49 1.36
C LEU A 113 -7.59 8.96 1.38
N ALA A 114 -8.55 9.30 0.52
CA ALA A 114 -9.16 10.63 0.48
C ALA A 114 -9.76 11.01 1.84
N TYR A 115 -10.49 10.07 2.46
CA TYR A 115 -11.08 10.23 3.77
C TYR A 115 -10.02 10.48 4.85
N TYR A 116 -8.96 9.68 4.91
CA TYR A 116 -7.91 9.84 5.93
C TYR A 116 -7.08 11.12 5.72
N ILE A 117 -6.80 11.53 4.48
CA ILE A 117 -6.14 12.82 4.20
C ILE A 117 -7.03 13.98 4.64
N ARG A 118 -8.34 13.92 4.35
CA ARG A 118 -9.29 14.95 4.78
C ARG A 118 -9.39 15.02 6.30
N ARG A 119 -9.48 13.87 6.98
CA ARG A 119 -9.49 13.79 8.44
C ARG A 119 -8.18 14.31 9.02
N TRP A 120 -7.04 13.92 8.46
CA TRP A 120 -5.73 14.47 8.83
C TRP A 120 -5.71 16.00 8.75
N ALA A 121 -6.25 16.59 7.68
CA ALA A 121 -6.25 18.04 7.49
C ALA A 121 -7.13 18.77 8.53
N LEU A 122 -8.26 18.18 8.92
CA LEU A 122 -9.26 18.77 9.82
C LEU A 122 -9.05 18.44 11.30
N SER A 123 -8.37 17.35 11.61
CA SER A 123 -8.18 16.87 12.99
C SER A 123 -7.20 17.74 13.79
N PRO A 124 -7.37 17.75 15.13
CA PRO A 124 -6.42 18.38 16.04
C PRO A 124 -5.05 17.72 15.93
N MET A 125 -4.00 18.44 16.37
CA MET A 125 -2.61 18.05 16.15
C MET A 125 -2.31 16.64 16.68
N GLU A 126 -2.83 16.31 17.86
CA GLU A 126 -2.71 15.03 18.56
C GLU A 126 -3.13 13.82 17.70
N GLU A 127 -4.19 13.97 16.90
CA GLU A 127 -4.72 12.90 16.07
C GLU A 127 -4.11 12.85 14.67
N LYS A 128 -3.44 13.93 14.23
CA LYS A 128 -2.83 13.98 12.88
C LYS A 128 -1.85 12.82 12.66
N GLY A 129 -1.15 12.40 13.70
CA GLY A 129 -0.25 11.26 13.58
C GLY A 129 -0.94 9.95 13.23
N HIS A 130 -2.11 9.70 13.82
CA HIS A 130 -2.91 8.52 13.54
C HIS A 130 -3.44 8.52 12.11
N PHE A 131 -4.02 9.64 11.66
CA PHE A 131 -4.53 9.74 10.28
C PHE A 131 -3.43 9.71 9.22
N ALA A 132 -2.23 10.26 9.51
CA ALA A 132 -1.09 10.15 8.61
C ALA A 132 -0.64 8.69 8.42
N ARG A 133 -0.68 7.88 9.49
CA ARG A 133 -0.38 6.45 9.41
C ARG A 133 -1.42 5.71 8.56
N LEU A 134 -2.71 5.95 8.79
CA LEU A 134 -3.78 5.34 8.00
C LEU A 134 -3.71 5.73 6.53
N ALA A 135 -3.45 7.01 6.23
CA ALA A 135 -3.24 7.47 4.86
C ALA A 135 -2.03 6.76 4.21
N SER A 136 -0.91 6.61 4.92
CA SER A 136 0.27 5.90 4.41
C SER A 136 -0.01 4.43 4.09
N ILE A 137 -0.78 3.75 4.96
CA ILE A 137 -1.21 2.36 4.71
C ILE A 137 -2.11 2.31 3.47
N SER A 138 -3.09 3.21 3.34
CA SER A 138 -3.96 3.27 2.17
C SER A 138 -3.22 3.56 0.87
N ILE A 139 -2.18 4.42 0.89
CA ILE A 139 -1.28 4.63 -0.26
C ILE A 139 -0.60 3.32 -0.63
N GLY A 140 -0.05 2.62 0.36
CA GLY A 140 0.60 1.33 0.17
C GLY A 140 -0.31 0.30 -0.52
N PHE A 141 -1.51 0.10 -0.01
CA PHE A 141 -2.49 -0.79 -0.62
C PHE A 141 -2.91 -0.36 -2.02
N SER A 142 -3.11 0.95 -2.24
CA SER A 142 -3.46 1.49 -3.56
C SER A 142 -2.36 1.21 -4.58
N LEU A 143 -1.10 1.41 -4.21
CA LEU A 143 0.04 1.11 -5.06
C LEU A 143 0.19 -0.39 -5.32
N ALA A 144 -0.02 -1.24 -4.32
CA ALA A 144 0.03 -2.69 -4.50
C ALA A 144 -1.07 -3.17 -5.46
N MET A 145 -2.29 -2.61 -5.35
CA MET A 145 -3.37 -2.90 -6.31
C MET A 145 -3.05 -2.40 -7.71
N LEU A 146 -2.51 -1.19 -7.86
CA LEU A 146 -2.08 -0.67 -9.16
C LEU A 146 -1.00 -1.55 -9.79
N TYR A 147 -0.04 -2.00 -8.97
CA TYR A 147 1.00 -2.94 -9.40
C TYR A 147 0.39 -4.26 -9.89
N ILE A 148 -0.64 -4.79 -9.22
CA ILE A 148 -1.31 -6.02 -9.68
C ILE A 148 -2.12 -5.75 -10.96
N ILE A 149 -2.87 -4.64 -11.04
CA ILE A 149 -3.70 -4.30 -12.21
C ILE A 149 -2.84 -4.11 -13.46
N LEU A 150 -1.74 -3.37 -13.33
CA LEU A 150 -0.81 -3.07 -14.43
C LEU A 150 0.15 -4.23 -14.68
N GLY A 151 0.66 -4.84 -13.62
CA GLY A 151 1.59 -5.98 -13.68
C GLY A 151 0.94 -7.26 -14.17
N ALA A 152 -0.36 -7.51 -13.91
CA ALA A 152 -1.07 -8.63 -14.52
C ALA A 152 -1.18 -8.49 -16.06
N LYS A 153 -1.11 -7.27 -16.61
CA LYS A 153 -0.98 -7.07 -18.07
C LYS A 153 0.43 -7.41 -18.56
N ALA A 154 1.46 -7.23 -17.73
CA ALA A 154 2.84 -7.61 -18.05
C ALA A 154 3.11 -9.12 -17.87
N ILE A 155 2.46 -9.80 -16.92
CA ILE A 155 2.54 -11.27 -16.74
C ILE A 155 1.77 -12.01 -17.86
N ARG A 156 0.88 -11.31 -18.58
CA ARG A 156 0.23 -11.82 -19.80
C ARG A 156 1.11 -11.72 -21.06
N LEU A 157 2.38 -11.33 -20.94
CA LEU A 157 3.32 -11.41 -22.06
C LEU A 157 3.80 -12.86 -22.22
N GLU A 158 3.19 -13.51 -23.21
CA GLU A 158 3.62 -14.70 -23.99
C GLU A 158 3.43 -16.09 -23.37
#